data_AF-T0Z5Q5-F1
#
_entry.id   AF-T0Z5Q5-F1
#
_cell.length_a   1.000
_cell.length_b   1.000
_cell.length_c   1.000
_cell.angle_alpha   90.00
_cell.angle_beta   90.00
_cell.angle_gamma   90.00
#
_symmetry.space_group_name_H-M   'P 1'
#
loop_
_entity.id
_entity.type
_entity.pdbx_description
1 polymer ?
#
loop_
_entity_poly.entity_id
_entity_poly.type
_entity_poly.pdbx_seq_one_letter_code
_entity_poly.pdbx_strand_id
1 'polypeptide(L)'
;MASEKIIELNTSGPMRLSIYGRGRVALSMYVKGKNFLAAAILLRQHGGPVANEYVALHLICQGVEIVLKGLLLFRNYEKYKTMLRKPLGHNLKKLVKTATTEFRVRPLSAKHMQEIEQLSNLYSNHILRYGNGYDILVNSSTIPSELTLRKITAIIRLSERHIKNEIH
;
A
#
# COMPACT_ATOMS: atom_id res chain seq x y z
N MET A 1 38.40 14.33 16.94
CA MET A 1 37.45 13.37 16.31
C MET A 1 36.37 13.08 17.32
N ALA A 2 35.20 13.72 17.17
CA ALA A 2 34.07 13.52 18.07
C ALA A 2 33.31 12.26 17.64
N SER A 3 33.22 11.29 18.55
CA SER A 3 32.42 10.07 18.40
C SER A 3 30.94 10.45 18.35
N GLU A 4 30.28 10.19 17.22
CA GLU A 4 28.82 10.26 17.10
C GLU A 4 28.19 9.24 18.06
N LYS A 5 27.58 9.73 19.14
CA LYS A 5 26.68 8.92 19.96
C LYS A 5 25.48 8.51 19.11
N ILE A 6 25.50 7.26 18.63
CA ILE A 6 24.32 6.57 18.14
C ILE A 6 23.34 6.49 19.32
N ILE A 7 22.24 7.25 19.24
CA ILE A 7 21.16 7.15 20.21
C ILE A 7 20.42 5.85 19.91
N GLU A 8 20.72 4.79 20.68
CA GLU A 8 19.86 3.61 20.74
C GLU A 8 18.51 4.02 21.36
N LEU A 9 17.48 4.16 20.52
CA LEU A 9 16.11 4.38 20.97
C LEU A 9 15.59 3.07 21.60
N ASN A 10 15.55 3.05 22.92
CA ASN A 10 14.94 1.97 23.70
C ASN A 10 13.40 2.05 23.55
N THR A 11 12.82 1.28 22.62
CA THR A 11 11.39 1.38 22.22
C THR A 11 10.40 0.59 23.09
N SER A 12 10.73 0.34 24.36
CA SER A 12 10.07 -0.69 25.16
C SER A 12 8.79 -0.23 25.90
N GLY A 13 8.27 0.97 25.63
CA GLY A 13 7.03 1.50 26.22
C GLY A 13 5.96 1.86 25.20
N PRO A 14 4.65 1.81 25.53
CA PRO A 14 3.60 2.24 24.61
C PRO A 14 3.69 3.75 24.36
N MET A 15 4.31 4.12 23.24
CA MET A 15 4.43 5.52 22.80
C MET A 15 3.03 6.10 22.54
N ARG A 16 2.56 6.96 23.42
CA ARG A 16 1.31 7.72 23.22
C ARG A 16 1.60 8.91 22.30
N LEU A 17 1.18 8.80 21.05
CA LEU A 17 1.33 9.87 20.06
C LEU A 17 0.27 10.96 20.27
N SER A 18 0.70 12.23 20.19
CA SER A 18 -0.18 13.39 20.05
C SER A 18 -0.97 13.33 18.74
N ILE A 19 -2.01 14.17 18.60
CA ILE A 19 -2.79 14.28 17.35
C ILE A 19 -1.86 14.55 16.16
N TYR A 20 -0.95 15.51 16.31
CA TYR A 20 0.07 15.81 15.31
C TYR A 20 0.96 14.60 15.00
N GLY A 21 1.45 13.89 16.03
CA GLY A 21 2.27 12.70 15.85
C GLY A 21 1.56 11.57 15.08
N ARG A 22 0.27 11.36 15.34
CA ARG A 22 -0.55 10.38 14.60
C ARG A 22 -0.70 10.77 13.13
N GLY A 23 -0.93 12.05 12.84
CA GLY A 23 -0.96 12.58 11.48
C GLY A 23 0.37 12.36 10.73
N ARG A 24 1.51 12.56 11.40
CA ARG A 24 2.84 12.28 10.82
C ARG A 24 3.07 10.82 10.51
N VAL A 25 2.59 9.89 11.34
CA VAL A 25 2.66 8.45 11.05
C VAL A 25 1.80 8.08 9.84
N ALA A 26 0.55 8.58 9.79
CA ALA A 26 -0.34 8.36 8.65
C ALA A 26 0.25 8.91 7.35
N LEU A 27 0.82 10.12 7.38
CA LEU A 27 1.50 10.75 6.25
C LEU A 27 2.72 9.94 5.80
N SER A 28 3.56 9.50 6.75
CA SER A 28 4.74 8.69 6.45
C SER A 28 4.35 7.39 5.74
N MET A 29 3.30 6.70 6.21
CA MET A 29 2.76 5.53 5.51
C MET A 29 2.27 5.90 4.11
N TYR A 30 1.41 6.91 4.00
CA TYR A 30 0.87 7.34 2.71
C TYR A 30 1.97 7.64 1.68
N VAL A 31 3.01 8.39 2.06
CA VAL A 31 4.15 8.71 1.19
C VAL A 31 4.92 7.45 0.78
N LYS A 32 5.21 6.51 1.70
CA LYS A 32 5.85 5.23 1.37
C LYS A 32 5.04 4.44 0.34
N GLY A 33 3.73 4.38 0.52
CA GLY A 33 2.82 3.72 -0.41
C GLY A 33 2.88 4.31 -1.82
N LYS A 34 2.90 5.65 -1.93
CA LYS A 34 3.10 6.33 -3.21
C LYS A 34 4.44 5.98 -3.86
N ASN A 35 5.51 5.91 -3.06
CA ASN A 35 6.84 5.58 -3.57
C ASN A 35 6.90 4.15 -4.12
N PHE A 36 6.23 3.18 -3.49
CA PHE A 36 6.12 1.82 -4.05
C PHE A 36 5.39 1.82 -5.40
N LEU A 37 4.29 2.57 -5.53
CA LEU A 37 3.58 2.69 -6.81
C LEU A 37 4.43 3.35 -7.89
N ALA A 38 5.16 4.42 -7.54
CA ALA A 38 6.08 5.08 -8.46
C ALA A 38 7.20 4.13 -8.92
N ALA A 39 7.78 3.36 -7.99
CA ALA A 39 8.78 2.35 -8.32
C ALA A 39 8.23 1.26 -9.26
N ALA A 40 6.99 0.81 -9.04
CA ALA A 40 6.34 -0.15 -9.94
C ALA A 40 6.18 0.39 -11.36
N ILE A 41 5.74 1.65 -11.49
CA ILE A 41 5.56 2.31 -12.79
C ILE A 41 6.92 2.44 -13.50
N LEU A 42 7.96 2.90 -12.79
CA LEU A 42 9.31 3.02 -13.35
C LEU A 42 9.86 1.66 -13.79
N LEU A 43 9.64 0.60 -13.02
CA LEU A 43 10.09 -0.74 -13.37
C LEU A 43 9.43 -1.23 -14.66
N ARG A 44 8.13 -1.01 -14.84
CA ARG A 44 7.43 -1.35 -16.09
C ARG A 44 7.89 -0.52 -17.29
N GLN A 45 8.22 0.74 -17.06
CA GLN A 45 8.65 1.65 -18.14
C GLN A 45 10.09 1.43 -18.57
N HIS A 46 10.97 1.08 -17.63
CA HIS A 46 12.42 1.15 -17.82
C HIS A 46 13.19 -0.12 -17.45
N GLY A 47 12.55 -1.12 -16.85
CA GLY A 47 13.27 -2.31 -16.37
C GLY A 47 13.76 -3.24 -17.48
N GLY A 48 13.27 -3.09 -18.72
CA GLY A 48 13.74 -3.84 -19.88
C GLY A 48 13.58 -5.37 -19.72
N PRO A 49 14.41 -6.17 -20.42
CA PRO A 49 14.36 -7.65 -20.35
C PRO A 49 14.65 -8.24 -18.96
N VAL A 50 15.18 -7.44 -18.02
CA VAL A 50 15.52 -7.84 -16.65
C VAL A 50 14.37 -7.54 -15.67
N ALA A 51 13.33 -6.80 -16.10
CA ALA A 51 12.17 -6.51 -15.28
C ALA A 51 11.36 -7.78 -15.04
N ASN A 52 11.43 -8.32 -13.83
CA ASN A 52 10.48 -9.35 -13.42
C ASN A 52 9.15 -8.67 -13.08
N GLU A 53 8.15 -8.86 -13.94
CA GLU A 53 6.80 -8.29 -13.76
C GLU A 53 6.15 -8.72 -12.43
N TYR A 54 6.53 -9.87 -11.84
CA TYR A 54 6.11 -10.22 -10.47
C TYR A 54 6.55 -9.18 -9.44
N VAL A 55 7.72 -8.57 -9.60
CA VAL A 55 8.22 -7.50 -8.72
C VAL A 55 7.38 -6.24 -8.91
N ALA A 56 7.02 -5.88 -10.15
CA ALA A 56 6.14 -4.74 -10.40
C ALA A 56 4.77 -4.95 -9.75
N LEU A 57 4.17 -6.14 -9.92
CA LEU A 57 2.91 -6.52 -9.28
C LEU A 57 3.01 -6.50 -7.75
N HIS A 58 4.12 -6.99 -7.18
CA HIS A 58 4.37 -6.91 -5.74
C HIS A 58 4.37 -5.46 -5.25
N LEU A 59 5.10 -4.58 -5.94
CA LEU A 59 5.19 -3.15 -5.61
C LEU A 59 3.83 -2.45 -5.74
N ILE A 60 3.00 -2.83 -6.72
CA ILE A 60 1.63 -2.32 -6.84
C ILE A 60 0.79 -2.75 -5.63
N CYS A 61 0.78 -4.03 -5.29
CA CYS A 61 0.04 -4.55 -4.14
C CYS A 61 0.49 -3.88 -2.84
N GLN A 62 1.79 -3.80 -2.60
CA GLN A 62 2.40 -3.13 -1.44
C GLN A 62 2.02 -1.64 -1.40
N GLY A 63 2.10 -0.96 -2.54
CA GLY A 63 1.76 0.44 -2.67
C GLY A 63 0.29 0.72 -2.37
N VAL A 64 -0.63 -0.03 -2.97
CA VAL A 64 -2.08 0.05 -2.69
C VAL A 64 -2.35 -0.19 -1.21
N GLU A 65 -1.76 -1.24 -0.64
CA GLU A 65 -1.93 -1.58 0.77
C GLU A 65 -1.54 -0.40 1.67
N ILE A 66 -0.33 0.12 1.47
CA ILE A 66 0.25 1.12 2.36
C ILE A 66 -0.46 2.48 2.18
N VAL A 67 -0.86 2.85 0.95
CA VAL A 67 -1.65 4.06 0.70
C VAL A 67 -2.98 3.98 1.44
N LEU A 68 -3.76 2.91 1.26
CA LEU A 68 -5.08 2.79 1.88
C LEU A 68 -4.99 2.70 3.40
N LYS A 69 -3.99 2.02 3.95
CA LYS A 69 -3.72 2.02 5.40
C LYS A 69 -3.38 3.41 5.91
N GLY A 70 -2.55 4.16 5.19
CA GLY A 70 -2.26 5.56 5.52
C GLY A 70 -3.52 6.42 5.58
N LEU A 71 -4.39 6.30 4.57
CA LEU A 71 -5.68 7.00 4.53
C LEU A 71 -6.61 6.60 5.68
N LEU A 72 -6.72 5.31 5.98
CA LEU A 72 -7.49 4.85 7.14
C LEU A 72 -6.95 5.41 8.46
N LEU A 73 -5.63 5.49 8.63
CA LEU A 73 -5.02 6.12 9.82
C LEU A 73 -5.30 7.62 9.91
N PHE A 74 -5.30 8.34 8.79
CA PHE A 74 -5.76 9.74 8.77
C PHE A 74 -7.20 9.86 9.25
N ARG A 75 -8.05 8.93 8.82
CA ARG A 75 -9.48 8.94 9.19
C ARG A 75 -9.73 8.62 10.66
N ASN A 76 -9.11 7.56 11.17
CA ASN A 76 -9.25 7.15 12.57
C ASN A 76 -8.05 6.31 13.04
N TYR A 77 -7.01 7.00 13.51
CA TYR A 77 -5.76 6.37 13.93
C TYR A 77 -5.98 5.26 14.99
N GLU A 78 -6.78 5.52 16.01
CA GLU A 78 -6.98 4.61 17.14
C GLU A 78 -7.68 3.32 16.71
N LYS A 79 -8.67 3.42 15.82
CA LYS A 79 -9.37 2.26 15.24
C LYS A 79 -8.44 1.41 14.40
N TYR A 80 -7.60 2.04 13.57
CA TYR A 80 -6.89 1.32 12.51
C TYR A 80 -5.47 0.88 12.85
N LYS A 81 -4.81 1.49 13.84
CA LYS A 81 -3.42 1.16 14.22
C LYS A 81 -3.23 -0.32 14.57
N THR A 82 -4.22 -0.96 15.19
CA THR A 82 -4.18 -2.38 15.56
C THR A 82 -4.53 -3.30 14.39
N MET A 83 -5.23 -2.78 13.37
CA MET A 83 -5.72 -3.56 12.23
C MET A 83 -4.69 -3.68 11.09
N LEU A 84 -3.60 -2.91 11.13
CA LEU A 84 -2.61 -2.80 10.05
C LEU A 84 -1.96 -4.14 9.70
N ARG A 85 -1.62 -4.96 10.69
CA ARG A 85 -1.02 -6.29 10.46
C ARG A 85 -2.08 -7.35 10.24
N LYS A 86 -3.08 -7.41 11.13
CA LYS A 86 -4.26 -8.26 10.97
C LYS A 86 -5.46 -7.48 11.48
N PRO A 87 -6.61 -7.51 10.78
CA PRO A 87 -6.89 -8.37 9.64
C PRO A 87 -6.57 -7.76 8.26
N LEU A 88 -5.97 -6.58 8.17
CA LEU A 88 -5.78 -5.87 6.89
C LEU A 88 -4.42 -6.12 6.22
N GLY A 89 -3.51 -6.87 6.84
CA GLY A 89 -2.22 -7.21 6.25
C GLY A 89 -2.34 -8.20 5.11
N HIS A 90 -1.73 -7.86 3.99
CA HIS A 90 -1.63 -8.62 2.75
C HIS A 90 -2.97 -9.03 2.14
N ASN A 91 -4.10 -8.46 2.59
CA ASN A 91 -5.44 -8.78 2.09
C ASN A 91 -6.08 -7.54 1.47
N LEU A 92 -5.79 -7.31 0.18
CA LEU A 92 -6.25 -6.13 -0.55
C LEU A 92 -7.78 -6.11 -0.67
N LYS A 93 -8.41 -7.26 -0.88
CA LYS A 93 -9.88 -7.37 -0.97
C LYS A 93 -10.55 -6.86 0.30
N LYS A 94 -10.07 -7.28 1.47
CA LYS A 94 -10.61 -6.83 2.76
C LYS A 94 -10.29 -5.35 3.00
N LEU A 95 -9.06 -4.91 2.72
CA LEU A 95 -8.64 -3.53 2.88
C LEU A 95 -9.47 -2.56 2.03
N VAL A 96 -9.68 -2.88 0.76
CA VAL A 96 -10.49 -2.06 -0.16
C VAL A 96 -11.94 -1.99 0.30
N LYS A 97 -12.54 -3.10 0.75
CA LYS A 97 -13.88 -3.09 1.35
C LYS A 97 -13.93 -2.20 2.59
N THR A 98 -12.96 -2.34 3.50
CA THR A 98 -12.86 -1.52 4.70
C THR A 98 -12.74 -0.03 4.36
N ALA A 99 -11.88 0.35 3.41
CA ALA A 99 -11.73 1.72 2.96
C ALA A 99 -13.01 2.25 2.30
N THR A 100 -13.64 1.47 1.43
CA THR A 100 -14.90 1.83 0.76
C THR A 100 -15.99 2.18 1.77
N THR A 101 -16.17 1.32 2.78
CA THR A 101 -17.13 1.54 3.87
C THR A 101 -16.76 2.76 4.71
N GLU A 102 -15.50 2.88 5.14
CA GLU A 102 -15.06 3.95 6.04
C GLU A 102 -15.18 5.34 5.41
N PHE A 103 -14.83 5.46 4.12
CA PHE A 103 -14.95 6.70 3.36
C PHE A 103 -16.33 6.91 2.74
N ARG A 104 -17.27 5.97 2.95
CA ARG A 104 -18.65 6.01 2.41
C ARG A 104 -18.69 6.28 0.90
N VAL A 105 -17.74 5.71 0.17
CA VAL A 105 -17.67 5.84 -1.30
C VAL A 105 -18.45 4.71 -1.97
N ARG A 106 -18.85 4.93 -3.22
CA ARG A 106 -19.54 3.90 -4.00
C ARG A 106 -18.66 2.64 -4.11
N PRO A 107 -19.25 1.44 -3.98
CA PRO A 107 -18.52 0.20 -4.22
C PRO A 107 -17.86 0.16 -5.59
N LEU A 108 -16.71 -0.50 -5.65
CA LEU A 108 -16.04 -0.78 -6.92
C LEU A 108 -16.90 -1.71 -7.80
N SER A 109 -16.76 -1.57 -9.12
CA SER A 109 -17.43 -2.48 -10.05
C SER A 109 -16.89 -3.91 -9.92
N ALA A 110 -17.68 -4.89 -10.37
CA ALA A 110 -17.30 -6.31 -10.32
C ALA A 110 -15.91 -6.58 -10.94
N LYS A 111 -15.60 -5.95 -12.09
CA LYS A 111 -14.30 -6.09 -12.77
C LYS A 111 -13.12 -5.63 -11.90
N HIS A 112 -13.26 -4.49 -11.22
CA HIS A 112 -12.21 -4.01 -10.30
C HIS A 112 -12.05 -4.97 -9.12
N MET A 113 -13.16 -5.46 -8.57
CA MET A 113 -13.10 -6.38 -7.43
C MET A 113 -12.49 -7.73 -7.80
N GLN A 114 -12.72 -8.22 -9.02
CA GLN A 114 -12.10 -9.44 -9.53
C GLN A 114 -10.58 -9.29 -9.65
N GLU A 115 -10.10 -8.19 -10.24
CA GLU A 115 -8.67 -7.91 -10.36
C GLU A 115 -8.01 -7.78 -8.97
N ILE A 116 -8.65 -7.04 -8.05
CA ILE A 116 -8.18 -6.89 -6.67
C ILE A 116 -8.14 -8.25 -5.95
N GLU A 117 -9.10 -9.13 -6.18
CA GLU A 117 -9.13 -10.47 -5.59
C GLU A 117 -7.99 -11.35 -6.10
N GLN A 118 -7.74 -11.35 -7.40
CA GLN A 118 -6.61 -12.07 -8.00
C GLN A 118 -5.27 -11.57 -7.43
N LEU A 119 -5.05 -10.26 -7.45
CA LEU A 119 -3.85 -9.64 -6.89
C LEU A 119 -3.71 -9.93 -5.38
N SER A 120 -4.81 -9.86 -4.64
CA SER A 120 -4.83 -10.15 -3.21
C SER A 120 -4.39 -11.58 -2.93
N ASN A 121 -4.85 -12.56 -3.70
CA ASN A 121 -4.50 -13.96 -3.51
C ASN A 121 -3.01 -14.21 -3.78
N LEU A 122 -2.45 -13.63 -4.85
CA LEU A 122 -1.03 -13.76 -5.15
C LEU A 122 -0.16 -13.09 -4.08
N TYR A 123 -0.57 -11.91 -3.64
CA TYR A 123 0.16 -11.12 -2.65
C TYR A 123 0.10 -11.72 -1.24
N SER A 124 -1.07 -12.18 -0.79
CA SER A 124 -1.25 -12.79 0.54
C SER A 124 -0.50 -14.11 0.68
N ASN A 125 -0.40 -14.88 -0.40
CA ASN A 125 0.33 -16.15 -0.43
C ASN A 125 1.81 -15.98 -0.80
N HIS A 126 2.29 -14.74 -0.88
CA HIS A 126 3.70 -14.43 -1.14
C HIS A 126 4.25 -14.96 -2.48
N ILE A 127 3.37 -15.26 -3.44
CA ILE A 127 3.75 -15.76 -4.76
C ILE A 127 4.57 -14.71 -5.52
N LEU A 128 4.27 -13.42 -5.32
CA LEU A 128 4.93 -12.32 -6.04
C LEU A 128 6.36 -12.00 -5.55
N ARG A 129 6.84 -12.61 -4.45
CA ARG A 129 8.11 -12.21 -3.81
C ARG A 129 9.21 -13.27 -3.81
N TYR A 130 8.84 -14.54 -3.92
CA TYR A 130 9.79 -15.65 -3.88
C TYR A 130 9.73 -16.37 -5.22
N GLY A 131 10.88 -16.75 -5.76
CA GLY A 131 10.91 -17.67 -6.89
C GLY A 131 10.24 -18.98 -6.49
N ASN A 132 9.19 -19.35 -7.22
CA ASN A 132 8.41 -20.55 -6.97
C ASN A 132 7.92 -21.15 -8.30
N GLY A 133 7.24 -22.31 -8.25
CA GLY A 133 6.77 -22.98 -9.46
C GLY A 133 5.81 -22.14 -10.31
N TYR A 134 5.14 -21.15 -9.71
CA TYR A 134 4.26 -20.22 -10.43
C TYR A 134 5.04 -19.36 -11.43
N ASP A 135 6.29 -18.98 -11.13
CA ASP A 135 7.16 -18.22 -12.03
C ASP A 135 7.47 -18.96 -13.34
N ILE A 136 7.40 -20.30 -13.31
CA ILE A 136 7.65 -21.17 -14.47
C ILE A 136 6.35 -21.38 -15.26
N LEU A 137 5.23 -21.54 -14.56
CA LEU A 137 3.96 -21.98 -15.14
C LEU A 137 3.08 -20.83 -15.64
N VAL A 138 3.27 -19.61 -15.13
CA VAL A 138 2.41 -18.47 -15.45
C VAL A 138 3.25 -17.33 -16.01
N ASN A 139 2.84 -16.83 -17.17
CA ASN A 139 3.42 -15.60 -17.70
C ASN A 139 2.88 -14.42 -16.89
N SER A 140 3.75 -13.78 -16.10
CA SER A 140 3.44 -12.62 -15.26
C SER A 140 2.82 -11.44 -16.01
N SER A 141 3.11 -11.28 -17.31
CA SER A 141 2.51 -10.24 -18.16
C SER A 141 1.01 -10.43 -18.40
N THR A 142 0.46 -11.60 -18.06
CA THR A 142 -0.98 -11.90 -18.20
C THR A 142 -1.78 -11.58 -16.94
N ILE A 143 -1.12 -11.20 -15.84
CA ILE A 143 -1.78 -10.90 -14.56
C ILE A 143 -2.28 -9.45 -14.60
N PRO A 144 -3.60 -9.21 -14.56
CA PRO A 144 -4.17 -7.88 -14.70
C PRO A 144 -3.88 -7.01 -13.47
N SER A 145 -3.61 -5.72 -13.69
CA SER A 145 -3.34 -4.76 -12.62
C SER A 145 -3.68 -3.31 -12.97
N GLU A 146 -4.08 -3.06 -14.23
CA GLU A 146 -4.28 -1.74 -14.79
C GLU A 146 -5.48 -1.03 -14.14
N LEU A 147 -6.56 -1.76 -13.84
CA LEU A 147 -7.74 -1.15 -13.22
C LEU A 147 -7.44 -0.70 -11.80
N THR A 148 -6.72 -1.53 -11.05
CA THR A 148 -6.25 -1.26 -9.69
C THR A 148 -5.32 -0.05 -9.69
N LEU A 149 -4.34 -0.03 -10.61
CA LEU A 149 -3.38 1.07 -10.71
C LEU A 149 -4.08 2.40 -11.07
N ARG A 150 -4.97 2.39 -12.06
CA ARG A 150 -5.75 3.60 -12.43
C ARG A 150 -6.60 4.10 -11.27
N LYS A 151 -7.26 3.18 -10.54
CA LYS A 151 -8.12 3.53 -9.41
C LYS A 151 -7.31 4.12 -8.25
N ILE A 152 -6.19 3.50 -7.86
CA ILE A 152 -5.37 4.01 -6.77
C ILE A 152 -4.73 5.35 -7.12
N THR A 153 -4.31 5.58 -8.36
CA THR A 153 -3.84 6.90 -8.82
C THR A 153 -4.93 7.97 -8.70
N ALA A 154 -6.17 7.65 -9.07
CA ALA A 154 -7.30 8.57 -8.90
C ALA A 154 -7.57 8.89 -7.42
N ILE A 155 -7.51 7.88 -6.55
CA ILE A 155 -7.63 8.05 -5.09
C ILE A 155 -6.52 8.96 -4.57
N ILE A 156 -5.26 8.71 -4.95
CA ILE A 156 -4.11 9.54 -4.55
C ILE A 156 -4.32 11.00 -4.93
N ARG A 157 -4.67 11.26 -6.20
CA ARG A 157 -4.92 12.62 -6.69
C ARG A 157 -6.02 13.34 -5.92
N LEU A 158 -7.08 12.61 -5.52
CA LEU A 158 -8.17 13.17 -4.72
C LEU A 158 -7.71 13.44 -3.28
N SER A 159 -7.00 12.50 -2.66
CA SER A 159 -6.49 12.63 -1.29
C SER A 159 -5.50 13.78 -1.16
N GLU A 160 -4.62 14.00 -2.15
CA GLU A 160 -3.65 15.09 -2.11
C GLU A 160 -4.31 16.47 -2.06
N ARG A 161 -5.49 16.65 -2.68
CA ARG A 161 -6.25 17.91 -2.58
C ARG A 161 -6.73 18.19 -1.15
N HIS A 162 -7.00 17.14 -0.37
CA HIS A 162 -7.50 17.28 0.99
C HIS A 162 -6.33 17.39 1.99
N ILE A 163 -5.31 16.54 1.85
CA ILE A 163 -4.16 16.50 2.75
C ILE A 163 -3.34 17.80 2.69
N LYS A 164 -3.22 18.44 1.52
CA LYS A 164 -2.54 19.76 1.42
C LYS A 164 -3.23 20.85 2.25
N ASN A 165 -4.55 20.76 2.45
CA ASN A 165 -5.31 21.72 3.24
C ASN A 165 -5.25 21.46 4.75
N GLU A 166 -4.70 20.31 5.18
CA GLU A 166 -4.56 19.95 6.61
C GLU A 166 -3.12 20.09 7.14
N ILE A 167 -2.14 20.29 6.25
CA ILE A 167 -0.71 20.42 6.59
C ILE A 167 -0.23 21.88 6.50
N HIS A 168 -1.09 22.80 6.07
CA HIS A 168 -0.87 24.25 6.07
C HIS A 168 -1.99 24.93 6.85
#